data_AF-A0AAD3TV64-F1
#
_entry.id   AF-A0AAD3TV64-F1
#
_cell.length_a   1.000
_cell.length_b   1.000
_cell.length_c   1.000
_cell.angle_alpha   90.00
_cell.angle_beta   90.00
_cell.angle_gamma   90.00
#
_symmetry.space_group_name_H-M   'P 1'
#
loop_
_entity.id
_entity.type
_entity.pdbx_description
1 polymer ?
#
loop_
_entity_poly.entity_id
_entity_poly.type
_entity_poly.pdbx_seq_one_letter_code
_entity_poly.pdbx_strand_id
1 'polypeptide(L)'
;MDQLTEEIESVSFVAREVMVYQVPPRTSAQGYKAAEWDVEKFLWKGRLRVIEVGTRCDLRLEDPNTGELFAQATYASPWTQVEPVLDSSRYFVLRVEGDGGQRAYIGMGFLERSESFDFQVALQAVAKRASQPTETEDKPKDRAPPKDYSLKEGQTFSIKLPGRDKPAAPKPAASEGSGLFSLPPPPPPGRRR
;
A
#
# COMPACT_ATOMS: atom_id res chain seq x y z
N MET A 1 13.58 -21.91 25.75
CA MET A 1 13.54 -21.01 24.58
C MET A 1 12.32 -20.16 24.79
N ASP A 2 12.49 -19.06 25.53
CA ASP A 2 11.45 -18.07 25.75
C ASP A 2 11.09 -17.42 24.42
N GLN A 3 9.80 -17.36 24.14
CA GLN A 3 9.23 -16.82 22.92
C GLN A 3 9.52 -15.32 22.86
N LEU A 4 10.46 -14.93 21.99
CA LEU A 4 10.60 -13.57 21.47
C LEU A 4 9.42 -13.22 20.54
N THR A 5 8.18 -13.45 20.96
CA THR A 5 7.02 -12.77 20.37
C THR A 5 6.90 -11.39 21.01
N GLU A 6 8.00 -10.63 21.05
CA GLU A 6 7.91 -9.19 21.14
C GLU A 6 7.21 -8.76 19.84
N GLU A 7 5.97 -8.28 19.94
CA GLU A 7 5.30 -7.68 18.80
C GLU A 7 6.16 -6.51 18.31
N ILE A 8 6.86 -6.71 17.19
CA ILE A 8 7.76 -5.72 16.63
C ILE A 8 6.94 -4.47 16.30
N GLU A 9 7.25 -3.36 16.96
CA GLU A 9 6.72 -2.05 16.60
C GLU A 9 7.53 -1.47 15.44
N SER A 10 6.85 -1.10 14.36
CA SER A 10 7.45 -0.43 13.21
C SER A 10 6.79 0.92 12.98
N VAL A 11 7.57 1.96 12.72
CA VAL A 11 7.04 3.29 12.39
C VAL A 11 6.93 3.41 10.88
N SER A 12 5.72 3.55 10.37
CA SER A 12 5.46 3.59 8.92
C SER A 12 5.33 4.99 8.36
N PHE A 13 5.00 5.96 9.21
CA PHE A 13 4.94 7.37 8.84
C PHE A 13 5.14 8.26 10.06
N VAL A 14 5.80 9.41 9.85
CA VAL A 14 5.96 10.48 10.85
C VAL A 14 5.73 11.81 10.17
N ALA A 15 4.80 12.61 10.69
CA ALA A 15 4.69 14.02 10.39
C ALA A 15 5.13 14.83 11.60
N ARG A 16 6.11 15.71 11.42
CA ARG A 16 6.70 16.50 12.52
C ARG A 16 5.69 17.45 13.15
N GLU A 17 4.75 17.91 12.33
CA GLU A 17 3.80 18.94 12.70
C GLU A 17 2.43 18.64 12.09
N VAL A 18 1.44 18.49 12.96
CA VAL A 18 0.02 18.43 12.62
C VAL A 18 -0.77 19.29 13.59
N MET A 19 -1.91 19.80 13.13
CA MET A 19 -2.85 20.57 13.95
C MET A 19 -4.11 19.75 14.19
N VAL A 20 -4.64 19.82 15.40
CA VAL A 20 -5.90 19.18 15.80
C VAL A 20 -6.98 20.25 15.97
N TYR A 21 -8.18 19.96 15.48
CA TYR A 21 -9.32 20.87 15.44
C TYR A 21 -10.54 20.22 16.09
N GLN A 22 -11.42 21.06 16.63
CA GLN A 22 -12.75 20.63 17.03
C GLN A 22 -13.59 20.38 15.78
N VAL A 23 -14.28 19.24 15.72
CA VAL A 23 -15.18 18.90 14.62
C VAL A 23 -16.62 18.98 15.11
N PRO A 24 -17.54 19.55 14.31
CA PRO A 24 -18.96 19.54 14.64
C PRO A 24 -19.48 18.10 14.81
N PRO A 25 -20.43 17.85 15.74
CA PRO A 25 -21.09 16.57 15.85
C PRO A 25 -21.72 16.16 14.52
N ARG A 26 -21.60 14.87 14.15
CA ARG A 26 -22.15 14.35 12.90
C ARG A 26 -23.68 14.40 12.94
N THR A 27 -24.27 15.39 12.30
CA THR A 27 -25.74 15.61 12.26
C THR A 27 -26.42 14.93 11.07
N SER A 28 -25.67 14.51 10.05
CA SER A 28 -26.22 13.82 8.88
C SER A 28 -25.26 12.79 8.27
N ALA A 29 -25.71 12.05 7.25
CA ALA A 29 -24.88 11.17 6.45
C ALA A 29 -23.89 11.93 5.53
N GLN A 30 -23.96 13.26 5.48
CA GLN A 30 -23.03 14.10 4.74
C GLN A 30 -21.64 14.01 5.40
N GLY A 31 -20.60 13.71 4.61
CA GLY A 31 -19.22 13.63 5.08
C GLY A 31 -18.70 14.99 5.57
N TYR A 32 -17.57 14.97 6.28
CA TYR A 32 -17.01 16.18 6.89
C TYR A 32 -16.41 17.15 5.86
N LYS A 33 -16.51 18.44 6.15
CA LYS A 33 -15.86 19.53 5.40
C LYS A 33 -15.03 20.39 6.35
N ALA A 34 -13.80 20.69 5.96
CA ALA A 34 -12.93 21.56 6.75
C ALA A 34 -13.44 23.01 6.78
N ALA A 35 -14.19 23.46 5.77
CA ALA A 35 -14.85 24.77 5.78
C ALA A 35 -15.87 24.97 6.92
N GLU A 36 -16.31 23.88 7.57
CA GLU A 36 -17.22 23.93 8.72
C GLU A 36 -16.45 24.00 10.05
N TRP A 37 -15.12 23.94 10.02
CA TRP A 37 -14.25 23.99 11.19
C TRP A 37 -13.64 25.38 11.34
N ASP A 38 -13.28 25.74 12.56
CA ASP A 38 -12.45 26.92 12.83
C ASP A 38 -10.97 26.57 12.59
N VAL A 39 -10.55 26.57 11.32
CA VAL A 39 -9.19 26.17 10.90
C VAL A 39 -8.09 27.13 11.35
N GLU A 40 -8.44 28.37 11.73
CA GLU A 40 -7.50 29.34 12.29
C GLU A 40 -7.22 29.05 13.77
N LYS A 41 -8.15 28.40 14.45
CA LYS A 41 -8.07 28.07 15.88
C LYS A 41 -7.93 26.56 16.10
N PHE A 42 -6.69 26.08 16.01
CA PHE A 42 -6.39 24.71 16.41
C PHE A 42 -6.48 24.53 17.93
N LEU A 43 -6.97 23.37 18.37
CA LEU A 43 -7.02 22.95 19.77
C LEU A 43 -5.64 22.53 20.28
N TRP A 44 -4.89 21.86 19.42
CA TRP A 44 -3.59 21.29 19.77
C TRP A 44 -2.70 21.20 18.53
N LYS A 45 -1.39 21.19 18.74
CA LYS A 45 -0.36 21.07 17.71
C LYS A 45 0.74 20.15 18.21
N GLY A 46 1.20 19.24 17.36
CA GLY A 46 2.33 18.38 17.70
C GLY A 46 2.68 17.38 16.60
N ARG A 47 3.25 16.23 16.98
CA ARG A 47 3.76 15.21 16.06
C ARG A 47 2.74 14.09 15.87
N LEU A 48 2.59 13.63 14.63
CA LEU A 48 1.85 12.41 14.30
C LEU A 48 2.83 11.27 14.00
N ARG A 49 2.58 10.10 14.59
CA ARG A 49 3.25 8.85 14.22
C ARG A 49 2.22 7.79 13.85
N VAL A 50 2.49 7.05 12.78
CA VAL A 50 1.76 5.85 12.41
C VAL A 50 2.64 4.66 12.78
N ILE A 51 2.17 3.85 13.71
CA ILE A 51 2.92 2.74 14.30
C ILE A 51 2.18 1.44 13.99
N GLU A 52 2.86 0.49 13.35
CA GLU A 52 2.38 -0.86 13.11
C GLU A 52 2.88 -1.78 14.23
N VAL A 53 1.98 -2.53 14.84
CA VAL A 53 2.26 -3.51 15.89
C VAL A 53 1.57 -4.81 15.49
N GLY A 54 2.32 -5.76 14.93
CA GLY A 54 1.75 -6.97 14.35
C GLY A 54 0.77 -6.65 13.21
N THR A 55 -0.52 -6.94 13.43
CA THR A 55 -1.62 -6.63 12.50
C THR A 55 -2.36 -5.34 12.82
N ARG A 56 -2.04 -4.70 13.96
CA ARG A 56 -2.64 -3.43 14.40
C ARG A 56 -1.84 -2.26 13.86
N CYS A 57 -2.53 -1.15 13.60
CA CYS A 57 -1.90 0.13 13.28
C CYS A 57 -2.46 1.21 14.20
N ASP A 58 -1.60 1.93 14.90
CA ASP A 58 -1.95 3.00 15.83
C ASP A 58 -1.49 4.34 15.26
N LEU A 59 -2.40 5.31 15.19
CA LEU A 59 -2.07 6.70 14.91
C LEU A 59 -1.95 7.41 16.26
N ARG A 60 -0.73 7.85 16.60
CA ARG A 60 -0.43 8.54 17.86
C ARG A 60 -0.14 10.01 17.59
N LEU A 61 -0.91 10.88 18.25
CA LEU A 61 -0.67 12.31 18.32
C LEU A 61 0.08 12.59 19.63
N GLU A 62 1.32 13.07 19.53
CA GLU A 62 2.21 13.22 20.68
C GLU A 62 2.92 14.58 20.70
N ASP A 63 3.24 15.08 21.90
CA ASP A 63 4.06 16.27 22.04
C ASP A 63 5.46 16.02 21.44
N PRO A 64 5.95 16.92 20.57
CA PRO A 64 7.21 16.68 19.88
C PRO A 64 8.44 16.67 20.80
N ASN A 65 8.39 17.33 21.95
CA ASN A 65 9.49 17.47 22.90
C ASN A 65 9.45 16.39 23.99
N THR A 66 8.29 16.15 24.58
CA THR A 66 8.14 15.22 25.71
C THR A 66 7.76 13.81 25.28
N GLY A 67 7.14 13.65 24.11
CA GLY A 67 6.55 12.39 23.66
C GLY A 67 5.25 12.03 24.40
N GLU A 68 4.67 12.96 25.15
CA GLU A 68 3.39 12.74 25.84
C GLU A 68 2.27 12.53 24.82
N LEU A 69 1.48 11.46 25.01
CA LEU A 69 0.38 11.11 24.13
C LEU A 69 -0.80 12.06 24.37
N PHE A 70 -1.19 12.79 23.34
CA PHE A 70 -2.38 13.63 23.34
C PHE A 70 -3.63 12.81 22.98
N ALA A 71 -3.56 12.02 21.92
CA ALA A 71 -4.66 11.16 21.49
C ALA A 71 -4.16 10.00 20.62
N GLN A 72 -4.91 8.90 20.64
CA GLN A 72 -4.63 7.72 19.81
C GLN A 72 -5.88 7.28 19.03
N ALA A 73 -5.68 6.87 17.78
CA ALA A 73 -6.69 6.18 16.97
C ALA A 73 -6.16 4.83 16.48
N THR A 74 -6.92 3.77 16.76
CA THR A 74 -6.55 2.38 16.40
C THR A 74 -7.10 2.01 15.02
N TYR A 75 -6.27 2.02 13.99
CA TYR A 75 -6.60 1.72 12.61
C TYR A 75 -6.73 0.19 12.36
N ALA A 76 -7.88 -0.37 12.76
CA ALA A 76 -8.17 -1.81 12.65
C ALA A 76 -8.85 -2.23 11.33
N SER A 77 -9.52 -1.30 10.65
CA SER A 77 -10.16 -1.55 9.35
C SER A 77 -10.00 -0.30 8.48
N PRO A 78 -9.62 -0.45 7.20
CA PRO A 78 -9.52 0.68 6.31
C PRO A 78 -10.84 1.47 6.33
N TRP A 79 -10.71 2.79 6.43
CA TRP A 79 -11.77 3.82 6.32
C TRP A 79 -12.69 4.08 7.52
N THR A 80 -12.65 3.31 8.61
CA THR A 80 -13.60 3.55 9.73
C THR A 80 -13.10 4.56 10.76
N GLN A 81 -11.79 4.68 10.95
CA GLN A 81 -11.20 5.54 11.99
C GLN A 81 -10.55 6.81 11.44
N VAL A 82 -10.29 6.85 10.13
CA VAL A 82 -9.68 7.98 9.44
C VAL A 82 -10.53 8.30 8.22
N GLU A 83 -11.24 9.42 8.25
CA GLU A 83 -12.13 9.88 7.18
C GLU A 83 -11.54 11.15 6.54
N PRO A 84 -11.20 11.18 5.25
CA PRO A 84 -10.77 12.41 4.59
C PRO A 84 -11.93 13.40 4.49
N VAL A 85 -11.66 14.70 4.64
CA VAL A 85 -12.69 15.72 4.39
C VAL A 85 -12.93 15.90 2.89
N LEU A 86 -14.12 16.38 2.53
CA LEU A 86 -14.58 16.43 1.13
C LEU A 86 -14.01 17.60 0.31
N ASP A 87 -13.65 18.70 0.97
CA ASP A 87 -13.27 19.98 0.36
C ASP A 87 -11.76 20.26 0.40
N SER A 88 -10.99 19.39 1.07
CA SER A 88 -9.55 19.54 1.23
C SER A 88 -8.87 18.18 1.34
N SER A 89 -7.70 18.04 0.72
CA SER A 89 -6.87 16.83 0.88
C SER A 89 -5.86 16.93 2.02
N ARG A 90 -5.84 18.05 2.76
CA ARG A 90 -4.94 18.25 3.91
C ARG A 90 -5.58 17.89 5.25
N TYR A 91 -6.90 17.76 5.29
CA TYR A 91 -7.63 17.54 6.54
C TYR A 91 -8.31 16.17 6.56
N PHE A 92 -8.35 15.59 7.75
CA PHE A 92 -8.93 14.29 8.04
C PHE A 92 -9.67 14.37 9.36
N VAL A 93 -10.69 13.54 9.53
CA VAL A 93 -11.30 13.30 10.83
C VAL A 93 -10.77 11.98 11.37
N LEU A 94 -10.26 12.02 12.59
CA LEU A 94 -9.83 10.85 13.34
C LEU A 94 -10.88 10.51 14.38
N ARG A 95 -11.22 9.22 14.47
CA ARG A 95 -11.95 8.67 15.60
C ARG A 95 -10.95 8.20 16.64
N VAL A 96 -10.81 8.96 17.72
CA VAL A 96 -9.90 8.67 18.83
C VAL A 96 -10.62 7.99 19.98
N GLU A 97 -9.87 7.22 20.74
CA GLU A 97 -10.36 6.58 21.98
C GLU A 97 -9.89 7.43 23.16
N GLY A 98 -10.85 7.91 23.96
CA GLY A 98 -10.60 8.65 25.19
C GLY A 98 -10.60 7.75 26.42
N ASP A 99 -10.31 8.36 27.57
CA ASP A 99 -10.27 7.66 28.86
C ASP A 99 -11.61 6.99 29.17
N GLY A 100 -11.56 5.71 29.57
CA GLY A 100 -12.76 4.92 29.85
C GLY A 100 -13.47 4.35 28.62
N GLY A 101 -12.85 4.38 27.43
CA GLY A 101 -13.36 3.76 26.21
C GLY A 101 -14.40 4.59 25.45
N GLN A 102 -14.58 5.86 25.84
CA GLN A 102 -15.42 6.79 25.09
C GLN A 102 -14.77 7.12 23.75
N ARG A 103 -15.56 7.15 22.67
CA ARG A 103 -15.09 7.50 21.34
C ARG A 103 -15.33 8.98 21.08
N ALA A 104 -14.33 9.68 20.58
CA ALA A 104 -14.44 11.08 20.16
C ALA A 104 -13.98 11.25 18.70
N TYR A 105 -14.48 12.29 18.05
CA TYR A 105 -14.07 12.66 16.70
C TYR A 105 -13.31 13.98 16.77
N ILE A 106 -12.10 13.98 16.23
CA ILE A 106 -11.24 15.17 16.15
C ILE A 106 -10.82 15.40 14.71
N GLY A 107 -10.64 16.67 14.35
CA GLY A 107 -10.13 17.07 13.06
C GLY A 107 -8.63 17.10 13.13
N MET A 108 -7.95 16.66 12.09
CA MET A 108 -6.49 16.71 11.96
C MET A 108 -6.14 17.35 10.63
N GLY A 109 -5.20 18.29 10.63
CA GLY A 109 -4.67 18.95 9.45
C GLY A 109 -3.16 18.86 9.35
N PHE A 110 -2.68 18.64 8.13
CA PHE A 110 -1.27 18.81 7.77
C PHE A 110 -1.00 20.25 7.36
N LEU A 111 0.23 20.72 7.63
CA LEU A 111 0.70 22.01 7.12
C LEU A 111 0.78 21.98 5.59
N GLU A 112 1.40 20.93 5.04
CA GLU A 112 1.61 20.78 3.60
C GLU A 112 0.77 19.67 2.98
N ARG A 113 0.42 19.85 1.71
CA ARG A 113 -0.37 18.87 0.94
C ARG A 113 0.44 17.62 0.57
N SER A 114 1.76 17.74 0.48
CA SER A 114 2.65 16.61 0.22
C SER A 114 2.65 15.63 1.40
N GLU A 115 2.76 16.11 2.63
CA GLU A 115 2.74 15.26 3.82
C GLU A 115 1.42 14.52 3.98
N SER A 116 0.29 15.17 3.66
CA SER A 116 -1.01 14.52 3.71
C SER A 116 -1.16 13.41 2.68
N PHE A 117 -0.56 13.56 1.50
CA PHE A 117 -0.52 12.52 0.48
C PHE A 117 0.35 11.33 0.94
N ASP A 118 1.53 11.59 1.46
CA ASP A 118 2.43 10.56 1.98
C ASP A 118 1.77 9.77 3.13
N PHE A 119 1.04 10.45 4.01
CA PHE A 119 0.22 9.84 5.05
C PHE A 119 -0.85 8.90 4.48
N GLN A 120 -1.59 9.32 3.45
CA GLN A 120 -2.60 8.46 2.81
C GLN A 120 -1.96 7.22 2.17
N VAL A 121 -0.79 7.39 1.52
CA VAL A 121 -0.04 6.28 0.94
C VAL A 121 0.43 5.31 2.02
N ALA A 122 0.92 5.81 3.16
CA ALA A 122 1.33 5.00 4.29
C ALA A 122 0.15 4.16 4.83
N LEU A 123 -1.01 4.78 5.07
CA LEU A 123 -2.21 4.05 5.51
C LEU A 123 -2.69 3.00 4.50
N GLN A 124 -2.62 3.30 3.21
CA GLN A 124 -2.93 2.31 2.18
C GLN A 124 -1.95 1.14 2.17
N ALA A 125 -0.66 1.41 2.40
CA ALA A 125 0.35 0.36 2.48
C ALA A 125 0.11 -0.55 3.70
N VAL A 126 -0.25 0.03 4.84
CA VAL A 126 -0.67 -0.71 6.05
C VAL A 126 -1.89 -1.59 5.75
N ALA A 127 -2.95 -1.01 5.18
CA ALA A 127 -4.18 -1.75 4.88
C ALA A 127 -3.93 -2.91 3.90
N LYS A 128 -3.08 -2.69 2.89
CA LYS A 128 -2.67 -3.75 1.95
C LYS A 128 -1.94 -4.88 2.67
N ARG A 129 -0.98 -4.58 3.56
CA ARG A 129 -0.27 -5.59 4.35
C ARG A 129 -1.22 -6.38 5.24
N ALA A 130 -2.13 -5.70 5.94
CA ALA A 130 -3.12 -6.37 6.80
C ALA A 130 -4.07 -7.29 6.01
N SER A 131 -4.32 -7.01 4.72
CA SER A 131 -5.16 -7.85 3.86
C SER A 131 -4.44 -9.01 3.17
N GLN A 132 -3.10 -9.01 3.15
CA GLN A 132 -2.35 -10.13 2.59
C GLN A 132 -2.33 -11.26 3.62
N PRO A 133 -2.76 -12.49 3.26
CA PRO A 133 -2.58 -13.63 4.14
C PRO A 133 -1.08 -13.78 4.38
N THR A 134 -0.69 -13.79 5.66
CA THR A 134 0.66 -14.13 6.06
C THR A 134 0.95 -15.55 5.57
N GLU A 135 1.60 -15.70 4.40
CA GLU A 135 2.32 -16.91 4.01
C GLU A 135 3.55 -17.06 4.92
N THR A 136 3.30 -17.19 6.21
CA THR A 136 4.25 -17.54 7.26
C THR A 136 3.58 -18.46 8.27
N GLU A 137 2.42 -19.03 7.93
CA GLU A 137 2.06 -20.33 8.44
C GLU A 137 3.01 -21.34 7.80
N ASP A 138 3.79 -21.95 8.68
CA ASP A 138 4.43 -23.25 8.57
C ASP A 138 3.47 -24.26 7.91
N LYS A 139 3.33 -24.20 6.58
CA LYS A 139 2.87 -25.35 5.83
C LYS A 139 3.96 -26.38 6.07
N PRO A 140 3.71 -27.52 6.74
CA PRO A 140 4.59 -28.64 6.59
C PRO A 140 4.61 -28.89 5.09
N LYS A 141 5.73 -28.56 4.45
CA LYS A 141 6.03 -29.09 3.13
C LYS A 141 5.94 -30.58 3.36
N ASP A 142 4.85 -31.20 2.92
CA ASP A 142 4.83 -32.63 2.70
C ASP A 142 6.10 -32.89 1.90
N ARG A 143 7.11 -33.41 2.58
CA ARG A 143 8.32 -33.91 1.95
C ARG A 143 7.85 -35.14 1.20
N ALA A 144 7.24 -34.92 0.04
CA ALA A 144 7.20 -35.94 -0.97
C ALA A 144 8.67 -36.39 -1.13
N PRO A 145 8.96 -37.70 -0.97
CA PRO A 145 10.32 -38.17 -1.07
C PRO A 145 10.92 -37.68 -2.40
N PRO A 146 12.19 -37.25 -2.43
CA PRO A 146 12.81 -36.72 -3.63
C PRO A 146 12.60 -37.73 -4.75
N LYS A 147 11.86 -37.33 -5.79
CA LYS A 147 11.63 -38.17 -6.96
C LYS A 147 12.99 -38.42 -7.60
N ASP A 148 13.43 -39.66 -7.52
CA ASP A 148 14.65 -40.11 -8.19
C ASP A 148 14.38 -40.17 -9.68
N TYR A 149 14.91 -39.20 -10.42
CA TYR A 149 14.83 -39.12 -11.88
C TYR A 149 16.04 -39.79 -12.55
N SER A 150 16.80 -40.59 -11.80
CA SER A 150 17.91 -41.37 -12.36
C SER A 150 17.37 -42.46 -13.28
N LEU A 151 17.82 -42.41 -14.53
CA LEU A 151 17.63 -43.49 -15.49
C LEU A 151 18.31 -44.75 -15.00
N LYS A 152 17.62 -45.88 -15.08
CA LYS A 152 18.26 -47.18 -14.90
C LYS A 152 19.29 -47.38 -16.01
N GLU A 153 20.44 -47.97 -15.65
CA GLU A 153 21.54 -48.21 -16.58
C GLU A 153 21.02 -48.91 -17.85
N GLY A 154 21.16 -48.23 -19.00
CA GLY A 154 20.72 -48.73 -20.31
C GLY A 154 19.45 -48.10 -20.89
N GLN A 155 18.75 -47.20 -20.18
CA GLN A 155 17.63 -46.46 -20.75
C GLN A 155 18.07 -45.09 -21.28
N THR A 156 17.85 -44.83 -22.57
CA THR A 156 18.21 -43.57 -23.25
C THR A 156 16.94 -42.76 -23.55
N PHE A 157 16.81 -41.54 -23.02
CA PHE A 157 15.74 -40.62 -23.44
C PHE A 157 16.13 -39.94 -24.75
N SER A 158 15.29 -40.09 -25.78
CA SER A 158 15.42 -39.37 -27.04
C SER A 158 14.72 -38.01 -26.91
N ILE A 159 15.49 -36.96 -26.64
CA ILE A 159 14.97 -35.59 -26.56
C ILE A 159 14.88 -35.04 -27.99
N LYS A 160 13.66 -34.87 -28.50
CA LYS A 160 13.43 -34.13 -29.75
C LYS A 160 13.41 -32.63 -29.44
N LEU A 161 14.54 -31.95 -29.64
CA LEU A 161 14.62 -30.48 -29.63
C LEU A 161 14.05 -29.94 -30.97
N PRO A 162 12.92 -29.23 -30.99
CA PRO A 162 12.52 -28.46 -32.17
C PRO A 162 13.39 -27.19 -32.26
N GLY A 163 14.14 -27.02 -33.35
CA GLY A 163 14.79 -25.75 -33.68
C GLY A 163 16.28 -25.76 -34.04
N ARG A 164 16.87 -26.87 -34.51
CA ARG A 164 18.26 -26.82 -35.01
C ARG A 164 18.54 -27.71 -36.22
N ASP A 165 17.88 -27.40 -37.33
CA ASP A 165 18.42 -27.62 -38.68
C ASP A 165 19.35 -26.43 -39.00
N LYS A 166 20.51 -26.49 -39.66
CA LYS A 166 21.45 -27.52 -40.15
C LYS A 166 22.78 -26.75 -40.41
N PRO A 167 23.94 -27.43 -40.44
CA PRO A 167 25.24 -26.84 -40.79
C PRO A 167 25.41 -26.58 -42.30
N ALA A 168 26.35 -25.69 -42.61
CA ALA A 168 26.61 -25.02 -43.89
C ALA A 168 27.11 -25.92 -45.04
N ALA A 169 26.82 -25.49 -46.28
CA ALA A 169 27.76 -25.56 -47.40
C ALA A 169 27.38 -24.55 -48.51
N PRO A 170 28.34 -24.06 -49.31
CA PRO A 170 28.32 -22.73 -49.94
C PRO A 170 28.07 -22.76 -51.45
N LYS A 171 27.62 -21.63 -52.05
CA LYS A 171 27.91 -21.15 -53.43
C LYS A 171 27.11 -19.86 -53.77
N PRO A 172 27.46 -19.11 -54.84
CA PRO A 172 27.86 -17.71 -54.71
C PRO A 172 26.97 -16.69 -55.45
N ALA A 173 27.32 -15.42 -55.23
CA ALA A 173 27.25 -14.27 -56.14
C ALA A 173 25.89 -13.63 -56.51
N ALA A 174 25.93 -12.30 -56.37
CA ALA A 174 25.38 -11.26 -57.25
C ALA A 174 24.10 -10.50 -56.81
N SER A 175 24.27 -9.17 -56.88
CA SER A 175 23.34 -8.04 -57.04
C SER A 175 22.20 -7.88 -56.02
N GLU A 176 22.23 -6.82 -55.20
CA GLU A 176 21.65 -5.49 -55.50
C GLU A 176 20.14 -5.54 -55.79
N GLY A 177 19.33 -4.96 -54.89
CA GLY A 177 17.89 -4.84 -55.09
C GLY A 177 17.14 -4.40 -53.84
N SER A 178 16.99 -3.09 -53.70
CA SER A 178 16.00 -2.39 -52.88
C SER A 178 14.64 -3.08 -52.72
N GLY A 179 14.04 -3.05 -51.52
CA GLY A 179 12.58 -3.19 -51.40
C GLY A 179 12.03 -3.67 -50.05
N LEU A 180 11.32 -2.74 -49.38
CA LEU A 180 9.95 -2.94 -48.87
C LEU A 180 9.67 -4.06 -47.84
N PHE A 181 9.55 -3.69 -46.55
CA PHE A 181 8.61 -4.30 -45.62
C PHE A 181 7.96 -3.18 -44.78
N SER A 182 6.74 -2.73 -45.09
CA SER A 182 5.43 -3.30 -44.72
C SER A 182 5.01 -2.98 -43.28
N LEU A 183 4.54 -1.75 -43.02
CA LEU A 183 3.73 -1.41 -41.85
C LEU A 183 2.23 -1.60 -42.18
N PRO A 184 1.41 -2.20 -41.30
CA PRO A 184 -0.03 -2.34 -41.54
C PRO A 184 -0.75 -0.97 -41.46
N PRO A 185 -1.75 -0.72 -42.32
CA PRO A 185 -2.48 0.55 -42.32
C PRO A 185 -3.48 0.67 -41.15
N PRO A 186 -3.70 1.89 -40.63
CA PRO A 186 -4.63 2.15 -39.52
C PRO A 186 -6.12 2.09 -39.94
N PRO A 187 -7.03 1.80 -38.99
CA PRO A 187 -8.46 1.58 -39.24
C PRO A 187 -9.24 2.87 -39.57
N PRO A 188 -10.38 2.76 -40.30
CA PRO A 188 -11.15 3.90 -40.79
C PRO A 188 -12.02 4.60 -39.72
N PRO A 189 -12.29 5.92 -39.86
CA PRO A 189 -13.11 6.69 -38.92
C PRO A 189 -14.62 6.43 -39.06
N GLY A 190 -15.30 6.27 -37.91
CA GLY A 190 -16.74 6.01 -37.81
C GLY A 190 -17.61 7.19 -38.27
N ARG A 191 -18.66 6.87 -39.04
CA ARG A 191 -19.60 7.84 -39.61
C ARG A 191 -20.76 8.06 -38.65
N ARG A 192 -20.92 9.29 -38.15
CA ARG A 192 -22.10 9.74 -37.41
C ARG A 192 -23.34 9.79 -38.32
N ARG A 193 -24.47 9.32 -37.81
CA ARG A 193 -25.81 9.83 -38.10
C ARG A 193 -26.56 9.95 -36.79
#